data_AF-A0A3C1GNG1-F1
#
_entry.id   AF-A0A3C1GNG1-F1
#
_cell.length_a   1.000
_cell.length_b   1.000
_cell.length_c   1.000
_cell.angle_alpha   90.00
_cell.angle_beta   90.00
_cell.angle_gamma   90.00
#
_symmetry.space_group_name_H-M   'P 1'
#
loop_
_entity.id
_entity.type
_entity.pdbx_description
1 polymer ?
#
loop_
_entity_poly.entity_id
_entity_poly.type
_entity_poly.pdbx_seq_one_letter_code
_entity_poly.pdbx_strand_id
1 'polypeptide(L)'
;MDVRQERLLRVAFLAGPVTDAAALVPMLFPFLAGLVWGFHDVSGSYRFAMGYCAALMLGWTALLIWAYRRPMKSRAVAALTALVLYGLVLTEILAVLSGALEASRMVPTWCLQAALLALFASAYHYPSLRRWVAA
;
A
#
# COMPACT_ATOMS: atom_id res chain seq x y z
N MET A 1 12.03 3.59 24.71
CA MET A 1 11.11 4.09 23.66
C MET A 1 9.89 4.59 24.37
N ASP A 2 9.37 5.77 24.00
CA ASP A 2 8.12 6.27 24.59
C ASP A 2 6.93 5.40 24.13
N VAL A 3 6.03 5.07 25.05
CA VAL A 3 4.94 4.10 24.86
C VAL A 3 3.97 4.54 23.75
N ARG A 4 3.85 5.86 23.53
CA ARG A 4 3.06 6.45 22.43
C ARG A 4 3.65 6.16 21.05
N GLN A 5 4.98 6.20 20.93
CA GLN A 5 5.67 5.97 19.65
C GLN A 5 5.60 4.50 19.24
N GLU A 6 5.69 3.57 20.19
CA GLU A 6 5.52 2.15 19.91
C GLU A 6 4.07 1.81 19.49
N ARG A 7 3.07 2.48 20.09
CA ARG A 7 1.66 2.38 19.65
C ARG A 7 1.45 2.92 18.24
N LEU A 8 2.00 4.10 17.92
CA LEU A 8 1.93 4.68 16.58
C LEU A 8 2.56 3.76 15.53
N LEU A 9 3.71 3.16 15.82
CA LEU A 9 4.33 2.18 14.93
C LEU A 9 3.49 0.90 14.76
N ARG A 10 2.84 0.38 15.81
CA ARG A 10 1.97 -0.80 15.67
C ARG A 10 0.71 -0.49 14.86
N VAL A 11 0.11 0.68 15.04
CA VAL A 11 -1.03 1.13 14.23
C VAL A 11 -0.61 1.32 12.77
N ALA A 12 0.57 1.88 12.54
CA ALA A 12 1.20 2.01 11.23
C ALA A 12 1.40 0.65 10.54
N PHE A 13 1.92 -0.34 11.25
CA PHE A 13 2.06 -1.69 10.70
C PHE A 13 0.73 -2.43 10.51
N LEU A 14 -0.34 -2.01 11.19
CA LEU A 14 -1.69 -2.53 10.95
C LEU A 14 -2.36 -1.85 9.74
N ALA A 15 -2.00 -0.60 9.46
CA ALA A 15 -2.56 0.16 8.35
C ALA A 15 -2.27 -0.48 7.00
N GLY A 16 -1.05 -0.99 6.77
CA GLY A 16 -0.68 -1.66 5.51
C GLY A 16 -1.56 -2.87 5.17
N PRO A 17 -1.63 -3.91 6.03
CA PRO A 17 -2.52 -5.05 5.82
C PRO A 17 -4.00 -4.68 5.68
N VAL A 18 -4.46 -3.67 6.42
CA VAL A 18 -5.85 -3.19 6.32
C VAL A 18 -6.09 -2.51 4.98
N THR A 19 -5.14 -1.71 4.50
CA THR A 19 -5.22 -1.08 3.18
C THR A 19 -5.20 -2.12 2.07
N ASP A 20 -4.30 -3.10 2.12
CA ASP A 20 -4.24 -4.16 1.10
C ASP A 20 -5.54 -4.99 1.09
N ALA A 21 -6.07 -5.34 2.26
CA ALA A 21 -7.35 -6.04 2.38
C ALA A 21 -8.53 -5.20 1.87
N ALA A 22 -8.53 -3.88 2.14
CA ALA A 22 -9.54 -2.97 1.62
C ALA A 22 -9.47 -2.83 0.09
N ALA A 23 -8.26 -2.78 -0.49
CA ALA A 23 -8.04 -2.76 -1.93
C ALA A 23 -8.43 -4.08 -2.60
N LEU A 24 -8.35 -5.20 -1.87
CA LEU A 24 -8.73 -6.52 -2.37
C LEU A 24 -10.24 -6.62 -2.69
N VAL A 25 -11.08 -5.97 -1.89
CA VAL A 25 -12.54 -6.03 -2.02
C VAL A 25 -13.01 -5.55 -3.41
N PRO A 26 -12.68 -4.35 -3.89
CA PRO A 26 -13.04 -3.94 -5.25
C PRO A 26 -12.36 -4.79 -6.32
N MET A 27 -11.20 -5.41 -6.05
CA MET A 27 -10.57 -6.31 -7.02
C MET A 27 -11.32 -7.63 -7.23
N LEU A 28 -11.94 -8.16 -6.17
CA LEU A 28 -12.73 -9.39 -6.22
C LEU A 28 -14.14 -9.15 -6.75
N PHE A 29 -14.69 -7.95 -6.54
CA PHE A 29 -16.06 -7.60 -6.89
C PHE A 29 -16.08 -6.45 -7.93
N PRO A 30 -16.29 -6.75 -9.23
CA PRO A 30 -16.27 -5.75 -10.31
C PRO A 30 -17.25 -4.59 -10.10
N PHE A 31 -18.38 -4.85 -9.46
CA PHE A 31 -19.35 -3.83 -9.08
C PHE A 31 -18.74 -2.75 -8.17
N LEU A 32 -17.93 -3.16 -7.19
CA LEU A 32 -17.25 -2.25 -6.27
C LEU A 32 -16.08 -1.55 -6.95
N ALA A 33 -15.39 -2.19 -7.89
CA ALA A 33 -14.40 -1.50 -8.73
C ALA A 33 -15.03 -0.37 -9.57
N GLY A 34 -16.24 -0.57 -10.07
CA GLY A 34 -16.99 0.48 -10.75
C GLY A 34 -17.31 1.68 -9.85
N LEU A 35 -17.63 1.42 -8.58
CA LEU A 35 -17.96 2.47 -7.63
C LEU A 35 -16.72 3.21 -7.11
N VAL A 36 -15.63 2.49 -6.84
CA VAL A 36 -14.41 3.04 -6.24
C VAL A 36 -13.48 3.64 -7.30
N TRP A 37 -13.26 2.92 -8.40
CA TRP A 37 -12.31 3.33 -9.45
C TRP A 37 -12.98 3.79 -10.74
N GLY A 38 -14.26 3.49 -10.95
CA GLY A 38 -14.94 3.82 -12.20
C GLY A 38 -14.75 2.80 -13.31
N PHE A 39 -14.14 1.65 -13.02
CA PHE A 39 -14.00 0.58 -13.99
C PHE A 39 -15.33 -0.17 -14.15
N HIS A 40 -15.94 -0.05 -15.33
CA HIS A 40 -17.12 -0.82 -15.71
C HIS A 40 -16.79 -1.95 -16.69
N ASP A 41 -15.50 -2.17 -16.94
CA ASP A 41 -15.06 -3.30 -17.75
C ASP A 41 -15.24 -4.61 -16.98
N VAL A 42 -15.84 -5.60 -17.64
CA VAL A 42 -16.02 -6.97 -17.14
C VAL A 42 -15.42 -7.99 -18.11
N SER A 43 -14.56 -7.52 -19.02
CA SER A 43 -13.85 -8.35 -19.99
C SER A 43 -13.02 -9.45 -19.33
N GLY A 44 -12.77 -10.52 -20.07
CA GLY A 44 -11.89 -11.61 -19.60
C GLY A 44 -10.50 -11.10 -19.24
N SER A 45 -9.97 -10.15 -20.02
CA SER A 45 -8.68 -9.50 -19.76
C SER A 45 -8.67 -8.70 -18.46
N TYR A 46 -9.73 -7.93 -18.20
CA TYR A 46 -9.88 -7.20 -16.93
C TYR A 46 -9.95 -8.17 -15.75
N ARG A 47 -10.79 -9.21 -15.82
CA ARG A 47 -10.91 -10.20 -14.74
C ARG A 47 -9.59 -10.94 -14.48
N PHE A 48 -8.83 -11.24 -15.52
CA PHE A 48 -7.49 -11.83 -15.38
C PHE A 48 -6.52 -10.88 -14.67
N ALA A 49 -6.43 -9.62 -15.12
CA ALA A 49 -5.56 -8.62 -14.50
C ALA A 49 -5.94 -8.36 -13.04
N MET A 50 -7.23 -8.18 -12.75
CA MET A 50 -7.73 -7.98 -11.39
C MET A 50 -7.48 -9.20 -10.49
N GLY A 51 -7.64 -10.42 -11.01
CA GLY A 51 -7.30 -11.64 -10.28
C GLY A 51 -5.81 -11.73 -9.93
N TYR A 52 -4.93 -11.33 -10.86
CA TYR A 52 -3.49 -11.26 -10.63
C TYR A 52 -3.14 -10.22 -9.56
N CYS A 53 -3.72 -9.02 -9.65
CA CYS A 53 -3.57 -7.96 -8.66
C CYS A 53 -4.09 -8.40 -7.29
N ALA A 54 -5.22 -9.08 -7.22
CA ALA A 54 -5.78 -9.60 -5.97
C ALA A 54 -4.86 -10.66 -5.34
N ALA A 55 -4.33 -11.60 -6.11
CA ALA A 55 -3.38 -12.59 -5.60
C ALA A 55 -2.12 -11.92 -5.03
N LEU A 56 -1.61 -10.90 -5.73
CA LEU A 56 -0.45 -10.11 -5.28
C LEU A 56 -0.76 -9.35 -3.98
N MET A 57 -1.90 -8.67 -3.89
CA MET A 57 -2.37 -7.97 -2.68
C MET A 57 -2.55 -8.92 -1.49
N LEU A 58 -3.09 -10.13 -1.70
CA LEU A 58 -3.18 -11.15 -0.65
C LEU A 58 -1.79 -11.61 -0.18
N GLY A 59 -0.89 -11.90 -1.12
CA GLY A 59 0.49 -12.26 -0.80
C GLY A 59 1.20 -11.16 -0.02
N TRP A 60 0.98 -9.90 -0.41
CA TRP A 60 1.55 -8.73 0.27
C TRP A 60 0.96 -8.54 1.67
N THR A 61 -0.36 -8.69 1.83
CA THR A 61 -1.04 -8.66 3.14
C THR A 61 -0.42 -9.68 4.10
N ALA A 62 -0.24 -10.93 3.64
CA ALA A 62 0.38 -11.97 4.44
C ALA A 62 1.84 -11.64 4.81
N LEU A 63 2.60 -11.08 3.86
CA LEU A 63 3.98 -10.64 4.09
C LEU A 63 4.06 -9.51 5.12
N LEU A 64 3.15 -8.53 5.07
CA LEU A 64 3.08 -7.43 6.04
C LEU A 64 2.67 -7.91 7.44
N ILE A 65 1.70 -8.83 7.52
CA ILE A 65 1.33 -9.49 8.79
C ILE A 65 2.52 -10.27 9.36
N TRP A 66 3.28 -10.97 8.52
CA TRP A 66 4.48 -11.67 8.93
C TRP A 66 5.58 -10.70 9.39
N ALA A 67 5.79 -9.60 8.68
CA ALA A 67 6.73 -8.55 9.03
C ALA A 67 6.38 -7.88 10.38
N TYR A 68 5.08 -7.72 10.67
CA TYR A 68 4.61 -7.25 11.97
C TYR A 68 5.03 -8.18 13.12
N ARG A 69 5.02 -9.50 12.90
CA ARG A 69 5.44 -10.48 13.92
C ARG A 69 6.95 -10.55 14.11
N ARG A 70 7.78 -10.08 13.16
CA ARG A 70 9.25 -10.14 13.23
C ARG A 70 9.93 -8.83 12.77
N PRO A 71 9.81 -7.73 13.55
CA PRO A 71 10.23 -6.39 13.13
C PRO A 71 11.75 -6.21 12.92
N MET A 72 12.60 -7.07 13.48
CA MET A 72 14.05 -6.93 13.32
C MET A 72 14.59 -7.33 11.94
N LYS A 73 13.83 -8.11 11.15
CA LYS A 73 14.20 -8.52 9.77
C LYS A 73 13.41 -7.79 8.69
N SER A 74 12.48 -6.90 9.05
CA SER A 74 11.48 -6.33 8.14
C SER A 74 11.94 -5.07 7.38
N ARG A 75 13.19 -4.61 7.54
CA ARG A 75 13.71 -3.44 6.78
C ARG A 75 13.70 -3.65 5.27
N ALA A 76 14.04 -4.87 4.83
CA ALA A 76 13.96 -5.23 3.42
C ALA A 76 12.51 -5.19 2.90
N VAL A 77 11.56 -5.67 3.71
CA VAL A 77 10.13 -5.64 3.38
C VAL A 77 9.60 -4.21 3.29
N ALA A 78 10.02 -3.31 4.19
CA ALA A 78 9.65 -1.89 4.13
C ALA A 78 10.20 -1.20 2.87
N ALA A 79 11.48 -1.42 2.54
CA ALA A 79 12.08 -0.87 1.31
C ALA A 79 11.41 -1.41 0.05
N LEU A 80 11.09 -2.71 0.04
CA LEU A 80 10.35 -3.34 -1.05
C LEU A 80 8.93 -2.80 -1.17
N THR A 81 8.24 -2.53 -0.06
CA THR A 81 6.90 -1.93 -0.06
C THR A 81 6.92 -0.51 -0.60
N ALA A 82 7.94 0.29 -0.24
CA ALA A 82 8.14 1.61 -0.83
C ALA A 82 8.33 1.54 -2.36
N LEU A 83 9.13 0.58 -2.84
CA LEU A 83 9.32 0.34 -4.27
C LEU A 83 7.99 -0.02 -4.97
N VAL A 84 7.19 -0.90 -4.37
CA VAL A 84 5.86 -1.26 -4.90
C VAL A 84 4.93 -0.05 -4.95
N LEU A 85 4.91 0.78 -3.90
CA LEU A 85 4.10 2.01 -3.88
C LEU A 85 4.49 2.97 -5.01
N TYR A 86 5.79 3.15 -5.30
CA TYR A 86 6.21 3.94 -6.46
C TYR A 86 5.70 3.39 -7.79
N GLY A 87 5.72 2.06 -7.95
CA GLY A 87 5.17 1.41 -9.15
C GLY A 87 3.65 1.63 -9.30
N LEU A 88 2.90 1.56 -8.19
CA LEU A 88 1.45 1.82 -8.18
C LEU A 88 1.15 3.27 -8.54
N VAL A 89 1.82 4.23 -7.90
CA VAL A 89 1.69 5.66 -8.20
C VAL A 89 1.98 5.93 -9.68
N LEU A 90 3.05 5.35 -10.23
CA LEU A 90 3.38 5.50 -11.64
C LEU A 90 2.28 4.94 -12.54
N THR A 91 1.74 3.76 -12.23
CA THR A 91 0.66 3.13 -13.00
C THR A 91 -0.61 4.00 -12.99
N GLU A 92 -0.95 4.57 -11.83
CA GLU A 92 -2.10 5.47 -11.68
C GLU A 92 -1.91 6.78 -12.47
N ILE A 93 -0.71 7.37 -12.42
CA ILE A 93 -0.38 8.56 -13.23
C ILE A 93 -0.55 8.24 -14.71
N LEU A 94 -0.02 7.11 -15.18
CA LEU A 94 -0.15 6.70 -16.59
C LEU A 94 -1.61 6.45 -16.99
N ALA A 95 -2.43 5.88 -16.10
CA ALA A 95 -3.85 5.65 -16.35
C ALA A 95 -4.66 6.96 -16.38
N VAL A 96 -4.29 7.96 -15.57
CA VAL A 96 -4.89 9.31 -15.63
C VAL A 96 -4.46 10.02 -16.91
N LEU A 97 -3.18 9.96 -17.28
CA LEU A 97 -2.66 10.59 -18.49
C LEU A 97 -3.23 9.97 -19.78
N SER A 98 -3.54 8.67 -19.78
CA SER A 98 -4.19 8.00 -20.92
C SER A 98 -5.70 8.26 -21.01
N GLY A 99 -6.29 8.93 -20.01
CA GLY A 99 -7.73 9.15 -19.92
C GLY A 99 -8.53 7.92 -19.48
N ALA A 100 -7.86 6.83 -19.09
CA ALA A 100 -8.52 5.62 -18.61
C ALA A 100 -9.14 5.81 -17.20
N LEU A 101 -8.64 6.77 -16.42
CA LEU A 101 -9.13 7.10 -15.08
C LEU A 101 -9.25 8.62 -14.86
N GLU A 102 -10.31 9.03 -14.16
CA GLU A 102 -10.47 10.41 -13.71
C GLU A 102 -9.54 10.70 -12.51
N ALA A 103 -8.78 11.81 -12.59
CA ALA A 103 -7.85 12.21 -11.53
C ALA A 103 -8.55 12.39 -10.16
N SER A 104 -9.79 12.89 -10.16
CA SER A 104 -10.59 13.10 -8.94
C SER A 104 -10.84 11.80 -8.16
N ARG A 105 -10.97 10.66 -8.85
CA ARG A 105 -11.17 9.35 -8.23
C ARG A 105 -9.89 8.77 -7.66
N MET A 106 -8.73 9.24 -8.12
CA MET A 106 -7.42 8.81 -7.63
C MET A 106 -6.93 9.60 -6.41
N VAL A 107 -7.49 10.80 -6.14
CA VAL A 107 -7.11 11.63 -4.99
C VAL A 107 -7.12 10.85 -3.66
N PRO A 108 -8.16 10.07 -3.31
CA PRO A 108 -8.16 9.29 -2.06
C PRO A 108 -7.02 8.27 -2.01
N THR A 109 -6.74 7.60 -3.14
CA THR A 109 -5.66 6.62 -3.27
C THR A 109 -4.30 7.27 -3.10
N TRP A 110 -4.04 8.40 -3.76
CA TRP A 110 -2.80 9.16 -3.61
C TRP A 110 -2.59 9.67 -2.20
N CYS A 111 -3.64 10.16 -1.52
CA CYS A 111 -3.56 10.56 -0.12
C CYS A 111 -3.17 9.37 0.78
N LEU A 112 -3.76 8.20 0.56
CA LEU A 112 -3.46 6.99 1.31
C LEU A 112 -2.02 6.50 1.05
N GLN A 113 -1.60 6.46 -0.21
CA GLN A 113 -0.24 6.07 -0.60
C GLN A 113 0.81 7.02 -0.04
N ALA A 114 0.55 8.35 -0.07
CA ALA A 114 1.43 9.34 0.53
C ALA A 114 1.55 9.15 2.05
N ALA A 115 0.44 8.89 2.74
CA ALA A 115 0.44 8.59 4.16
C ALA A 115 1.24 7.31 4.47
N LEU A 116 1.05 6.24 3.69
CA LEU A 116 1.81 4.99 3.84
C LEU A 116 3.31 5.20 3.56
N LEU A 117 3.68 5.95 2.51
CA LEU A 117 5.06 6.30 2.20
C LEU A 117 5.73 7.07 3.35
N ALA A 118 5.07 8.09 3.89
CA ALA A 118 5.57 8.85 5.04
C ALA A 118 5.78 7.96 6.28
N LEU A 119 4.89 6.99 6.45
CA LEU A 119 4.86 6.07 7.57
C LEU A 119 5.95 4.96 7.43
N PHE A 120 6.20 4.45 6.22
CA PHE A 120 7.36 3.59 5.96
C PHE A 120 8.69 4.36 6.02
N ALA A 121 8.75 5.60 5.53
CA ALA A 121 9.94 6.44 5.57
C ALA A 121 10.33 6.80 7.02
N SER A 122 9.37 7.16 7.87
CA SER A 122 9.61 7.44 9.29
C SER A 122 10.07 6.19 10.05
N ALA A 123 9.51 5.01 9.74
CA ALA A 123 9.99 3.73 10.27
C ALA A 123 11.44 3.41 9.83
N TYR A 124 11.83 3.81 8.63
CA TYR A 124 13.20 3.64 8.10
C TYR A 124 14.21 4.64 8.69
N HIS A 125 13.80 5.87 8.99
CA HIS A 125 14.67 6.91 9.58
C HIS A 125 14.87 6.79 11.09
N TYR A 126 13.98 6.09 11.80
CA TYR A 126 14.07 5.90 13.26
C TYR A 126 15.38 5.23 13.76
N PRO A 127 15.93 4.20 13.11
CA PRO A 127 17.21 3.59 13.50
C PRO A 127 18.45 4.36 13.04
N SER A 128 18.32 5.29 12.09
CA SER A 128 19.40 6.19 11.67
C SER A 128 19.53 7.36 12.63
N LEU A 129 18.41 7.98 13.03
CA LEU A 129 18.40 9.03 14.06
C LEU A 129 18.96 8.53 15.39
N ARG A 130 18.63 7.30 15.80
CA ARG A 130 19.14 6.72 17.06
C ARG A 130 20.65 6.46 17.04
N ARG A 131 21.26 6.29 15.85
CA ARG A 131 22.72 6.18 15.69
C ARG A 131 23.42 7.55 15.71
N TRP A 132 22.73 8.60 15.29
CA TRP A 132 23.24 9.98 15.32
C TRP A 132 23.07 10.68 16.69
N VAL A 133 22.09 10.27 17.50
CA VAL A 133 21.89 10.79 18.86
C VAL A 133 22.72 10.01 19.91
N ALA A 134 23.25 8.85 19.55
CA ALA A 134 24.11 8.02 20.40
C ALA A 134 25.60 8.09 20.01
N ALA A 135 25.97 9.01 19.12
CA ALA A 135 27.34 9.37 18.75
C ALA A 135 27.55 10.85 19.12
#